data_AF-A0A6G0HI00-F1
#
_entry.id   AF-A0A6G0HI00-F1
#
_cell.length_a   1.000
_cell.length_b   1.000
_cell.length_c   1.000
_cell.angle_alpha   90.00
_cell.angle_beta   90.00
_cell.angle_gamma   90.00
#
_symmetry.space_group_name_H-M   'P 1'
#
loop_
_entity.id
_entity.type
_entity.pdbx_description
1 polymer ?
#
loop_
_entity_poly.entity_id
_entity_poly.type
_entity_poly.pdbx_seq_one_letter_code
_entity_poly.pdbx_strand_id
1 'polypeptide(L)'
;MSLWETQMRKENLSHFPSCQTMKEKLSTTVFPTAQFADKLSMLAADFRRRFADFEAQKSRFELLANPFGVDVESAPPNLQMELIELQCNDMLRGKYERVGAAEFARFIPDTLPQLRIQAAQMLSMFGSTYLCEKMCSLMKLNKTEHRSHFTDKHLDSILRISSAQSLTLNIDELVQKMRHHQVSDSVSDK
;
A
#
# COMPACT_ATOMS: atom_id res chain seq x y z
N MET A 1 -2.76 -6.17 18.82
CA MET A 1 -2.49 -5.61 20.18
C MET A 1 -3.36 -6.22 21.29
N SER A 2 -4.56 -6.74 21.00
CA SER A 2 -5.43 -7.37 22.02
C SER A 2 -4.77 -8.54 22.78
N LEU A 3 -3.96 -9.35 22.10
CA LEU A 3 -3.20 -10.45 22.71
C LEU A 3 -2.28 -9.94 23.82
N TRP A 4 -1.45 -8.94 23.52
CA TRP A 4 -0.47 -8.37 24.44
C TRP A 4 -1.12 -7.67 25.63
N GLU A 5 -2.23 -6.96 25.40
CA GLU A 5 -3.05 -6.41 26.49
C GLU A 5 -3.57 -7.53 27.41
N THR A 6 -4.15 -8.59 26.83
CA THR A 6 -4.69 -9.73 27.57
C THR A 6 -3.61 -10.44 28.38
N GLN A 7 -2.43 -10.63 27.79
CA GLN A 7 -1.29 -11.25 28.44
C GLN A 7 -0.79 -10.38 29.60
N MET A 8 -0.68 -9.06 29.41
CA MET A 8 -0.36 -8.14 30.51
C MET A 8 -1.37 -8.22 31.65
N ARG A 9 -2.68 -8.23 31.36
CA ARG A 9 -3.73 -8.38 32.39
C ARG A 9 -3.67 -9.71 33.15
N LYS A 10 -3.17 -10.77 32.51
CA LYS A 10 -2.97 -12.09 33.12
C LYS A 10 -1.57 -12.26 33.75
N GLU A 11 -0.77 -11.20 33.80
CA GLU A 11 0.64 -11.23 34.19
C GLU A 11 1.51 -12.22 33.41
N ASN A 12 1.08 -12.59 32.21
CA ASN A 12 1.88 -13.41 31.31
C ASN A 12 2.89 -12.52 30.58
N LEU A 13 4.14 -12.55 31.05
CA LEU A 13 5.23 -11.74 30.50
C LEU A 13 6.08 -12.47 29.44
N SER A 14 5.58 -13.57 28.86
CA SER A 14 6.34 -14.38 27.88
C SER A 14 6.84 -13.61 26.66
N HIS A 15 6.17 -12.51 26.28
CA HIS A 15 6.57 -11.64 25.18
C HIS A 15 7.18 -10.31 25.65
N PHE A 16 7.46 -10.17 26.94
CA PHE A 16 8.02 -8.97 27.55
C PHE A 16 9.26 -9.31 28.39
N PRO A 17 10.38 -9.76 27.78
CA PRO A 17 11.57 -10.23 28.52
C PRO A 17 12.13 -9.17 29.48
N SER A 18 12.10 -7.90 29.08
CA SER A 18 12.53 -6.78 29.92
C SER A 18 11.62 -6.61 31.14
N CYS A 19 10.30 -6.74 30.98
CA CYS A 19 9.35 -6.68 32.09
C CYS A 19 9.52 -7.88 33.04
N GLN A 20 9.78 -9.06 32.50
CA GLN A 20 10.06 -10.27 33.28
C GLN A 20 11.32 -10.10 34.13
N THR A 21 12.42 -9.66 33.51
CA THR A 21 13.68 -9.35 34.21
C THR A 21 13.48 -8.31 35.32
N MET A 22 12.64 -7.31 35.08
CA MET A 22 12.37 -6.23 36.03
C MET A 22 11.52 -6.73 37.21
N LYS A 23 10.51 -7.57 36.95
CA LYS A 23 9.68 -8.21 37.99
C LYS A 23 10.52 -9.13 38.89
N GLU A 24 11.45 -9.89 38.31
CA GLU A 24 12.36 -10.78 39.04
C GLU A 24 13.38 -10.02 39.91
N LYS A 25 13.78 -8.80 39.51
CA LYS A 25 14.73 -7.97 40.26
C LYS A 25 14.09 -7.12 41.35
N LEU A 26 12.83 -6.73 41.20
CA LEU A 26 12.10 -5.81 42.07
C LEU A 26 11.24 -6.52 43.12
N SER A 27 11.55 -7.77 43.47
CA SER A 27 10.74 -8.79 44.20
C SER A 27 9.91 -8.34 45.42
N THR A 28 10.12 -7.13 45.93
CA THR A 28 9.40 -6.49 47.02
C THR A 28 8.25 -5.57 46.59
N THR A 29 8.09 -5.26 45.30
CA THR A 29 7.03 -4.36 44.79
C THR A 29 6.15 -5.02 43.73
N VAL A 30 4.85 -4.73 43.76
CA VAL A 30 3.88 -5.20 42.76
C VAL A 30 4.23 -4.57 41.41
N PHE A 31 4.59 -5.41 40.43
CA PHE A 31 4.89 -4.93 39.07
C PHE A 31 3.60 -4.40 38.41
N PRO A 32 3.59 -3.19 37.81
CA PRO A 32 2.37 -2.51 37.38
C PRO A 32 1.84 -3.02 36.03
N THR A 33 1.60 -4.33 35.92
CA THR A 33 1.05 -5.00 34.73
C THR A 33 -0.25 -4.36 34.25
N ALA A 34 -1.15 -3.98 35.17
CA ALA A 34 -2.41 -3.32 34.86
C ALA A 34 -2.20 -1.97 34.15
N GLN A 35 -1.28 -1.13 34.63
CA GLN A 35 -1.00 0.17 34.01
C GLN A 35 -0.41 0.01 32.61
N PHE A 36 0.43 -1.02 32.38
CA PHE A 36 0.94 -1.33 31.05
C PHE A 36 -0.16 -1.85 30.12
N ALA A 37 -1.08 -2.68 30.62
CA ALA A 37 -2.25 -3.11 29.86
C ALA A 37 -3.12 -1.92 29.43
N ASP A 38 -3.33 -0.95 30.32
CA ASP A 38 -4.11 0.25 29.99
C ASP A 38 -3.41 1.13 28.95
N LYS A 39 -2.08 1.26 29.02
CA LYS A 39 -1.29 1.91 27.95
C LYS A 39 -1.40 1.17 26.61
N LEU A 40 -1.37 -0.16 26.61
CA LEU A 40 -1.56 -0.96 25.40
C LEU A 40 -2.98 -0.79 24.83
N SER A 41 -3.99 -0.67 25.69
CA SER A 41 -5.38 -0.42 25.29
C SER A 41 -5.53 0.96 24.63
N MET A 42 -4.97 2.02 25.25
CA MET A 42 -4.93 3.36 24.66
C MET A 42 -4.22 3.37 23.31
N LEU A 43 -3.04 2.72 23.23
CA LEU A 43 -2.31 2.61 21.98
C LEU A 43 -3.12 1.88 20.91
N ALA A 44 -3.80 0.79 21.27
CA ALA A 44 -4.67 0.08 20.34
C ALA A 44 -5.84 0.96 19.87
N ALA A 45 -6.44 1.77 20.75
CA ALA A 45 -7.49 2.72 20.38
C ALA A 45 -6.98 3.79 19.41
N ASP A 46 -5.79 4.34 19.66
CA ASP A 46 -5.16 5.31 18.76
C ASP A 46 -4.83 4.72 17.39
N PHE A 47 -4.33 3.48 17.33
CA PHE A 47 -4.13 2.79 16.06
C PHE A 47 -5.45 2.62 15.31
N ARG A 48 -6.51 2.11 15.95
CA ARG A 48 -7.82 1.96 15.30
C ARG A 48 -8.35 3.29 14.78
N ARG A 49 -8.23 4.36 15.57
CA ARG A 49 -8.64 5.71 15.18
C ARG A 49 -7.84 6.23 13.99
N ARG A 50 -6.51 6.05 14.02
CA ARG A 50 -5.60 6.53 12.97
C ARG A 50 -5.77 5.81 11.64
N PHE A 51 -6.16 4.54 11.66
CA PHE A 51 -6.32 3.70 10.46
C PHE A 51 -7.79 3.35 10.17
N ALA A 52 -8.75 4.11 10.72
CA ALA A 52 -10.17 3.85 10.53
C ALA A 52 -10.60 4.00 9.06
N ASP A 53 -9.96 4.94 8.34
CA ASP A 53 -10.10 5.13 6.91
C ASP A 53 -9.62 3.91 6.11
N PHE A 54 -8.49 3.31 6.47
CA PHE A 54 -8.00 2.07 5.85
C PHE A 54 -8.96 0.90 6.08
N GLU A 55 -9.51 0.76 7.29
CA GLU A 55 -10.51 -0.28 7.57
C GLU A 55 -11.78 -0.07 6.72
N ALA A 56 -12.20 1.18 6.51
CA ALA A 56 -13.32 1.50 5.62
C ALA A 56 -13.05 1.15 4.14
N GLN A 57 -11.78 1.08 3.72
CA GLN A 57 -11.38 0.69 2.35
C GLN A 57 -11.05 -0.80 2.22
N LYS A 58 -11.17 -1.60 3.29
CA LYS A 58 -10.75 -3.00 3.33
C LYS A 58 -11.29 -3.87 2.21
N SER A 59 -12.59 -3.78 1.93
CA SER A 59 -13.22 -4.55 0.85
C SER A 59 -12.65 -4.22 -0.53
N ARG A 60 -12.23 -2.97 -0.74
CA ARG A 60 -11.58 -2.53 -1.99
C ARG A 60 -10.15 -3.07 -2.09
N PHE A 61 -9.43 -3.13 -0.97
CA PHE A 61 -8.11 -3.76 -0.92
C PHE A 61 -8.20 -5.27 -1.18
N GLU A 62 -9.17 -5.94 -0.58
CA GLU A 62 -9.43 -7.37 -0.82
C GLU A 62 -9.77 -7.64 -2.28
N LEU A 63 -10.58 -6.77 -2.90
CA LEU A 63 -10.89 -6.83 -4.32
C LEU A 63 -9.67 -6.66 -5.22
N LEU A 64 -8.79 -5.70 -4.92
CA LEU A 64 -7.53 -5.54 -5.66
C LEU A 64 -6.61 -6.75 -5.45
N ALA A 65 -6.53 -7.24 -4.20
CA ALA A 65 -5.63 -8.30 -3.81
C ALA A 65 -6.01 -9.65 -4.42
N ASN A 66 -7.30 -9.94 -4.60
CA ASN A 66 -7.76 -11.14 -5.29
C ASN A 66 -9.15 -10.94 -5.93
N PRO A 67 -9.25 -10.34 -7.12
CA PRO A 67 -10.53 -10.08 -7.76
C PRO A 67 -11.26 -11.37 -8.18
N PHE A 68 -10.53 -12.50 -8.27
CA PHE A 68 -11.07 -13.81 -8.67
C PHE A 68 -11.68 -14.63 -7.54
N GLY A 69 -11.46 -14.22 -6.28
CA GLY A 69 -11.97 -14.91 -5.08
C GLY A 69 -12.92 -14.06 -4.24
N VAL A 70 -13.29 -12.88 -4.72
CA VAL A 70 -14.24 -11.98 -4.05
C VAL A 70 -15.65 -12.49 -4.26
N ASP A 71 -16.44 -12.50 -3.19
CA ASP A 71 -17.88 -12.75 -3.29
C ASP A 71 -18.57 -11.58 -4.01
N VAL A 72 -19.14 -11.88 -5.18
CA VAL A 72 -19.83 -10.91 -6.04
C VAL A 72 -21.04 -10.30 -5.34
N GLU A 73 -21.76 -11.05 -4.50
CA GLU A 73 -22.96 -10.53 -3.82
C GLU A 73 -22.60 -9.45 -2.80
N SER A 74 -21.43 -9.58 -2.16
CA SER A 74 -20.90 -8.58 -1.21
C SER A 74 -20.31 -7.33 -1.89
N ALA A 75 -20.10 -7.35 -3.20
CA ALA A 75 -19.46 -6.27 -3.93
C ALA A 75 -20.42 -5.09 -4.22
N PRO A 76 -19.91 -3.86 -4.39
CA PRO A 76 -20.71 -2.71 -4.82
C PRO A 76 -21.49 -3.00 -6.11
N PRO A 77 -22.78 -2.61 -6.22
CA PRO A 77 -23.62 -2.94 -7.38
C PRO A 77 -23.02 -2.54 -8.74
N ASN A 78 -22.28 -1.42 -8.79
CA ASN A 78 -21.63 -0.94 -10.00
C ASN A 78 -20.44 -1.81 -10.46
N LEU A 79 -19.97 -2.75 -9.64
CA LEU A 79 -18.87 -3.67 -9.95
C LEU A 79 -19.32 -5.10 -10.20
N GLN A 80 -20.52 -5.48 -9.77
CA GLN A 80 -20.96 -6.88 -9.77
C GLN A 80 -20.93 -7.51 -11.16
N MET A 81 -21.46 -6.82 -12.18
CA MET A 81 -21.48 -7.34 -13.56
C MET A 81 -20.07 -7.51 -14.14
N GLU A 82 -19.19 -6.53 -13.92
CA GLU A 82 -17.79 -6.62 -14.38
C GLU A 82 -17.00 -7.69 -13.62
N LEU A 83 -17.30 -7.90 -12.33
CA LEU A 83 -16.70 -8.98 -11.54
C LEU A 83 -17.13 -10.36 -12.04
N ILE A 84 -18.39 -10.53 -12.41
CA ILE A 84 -18.86 -11.79 -13.03
C ILE A 84 -18.11 -12.05 -14.33
N GLU A 85 -18.06 -11.05 -15.22
CA GLU A 85 -17.34 -11.17 -16.49
C GLU A 85 -15.85 -11.51 -16.27
N LEU A 86 -15.21 -10.82 -15.32
CA LEU A 86 -13.82 -11.07 -14.95
C LEU A 86 -13.62 -12.49 -14.42
N GLN A 87 -14.45 -12.93 -13.46
CA GLN A 87 -14.33 -14.23 -12.80
C GLN A 87 -14.61 -15.40 -13.74
N CYS A 88 -15.45 -15.21 -14.76
CA CYS A 88 -15.70 -16.19 -15.82
C CYS A 88 -14.60 -16.25 -16.89
N ASN A 89 -13.57 -15.39 -16.83
CA ASN A 89 -12.53 -15.33 -17.84
C ASN A 89 -11.25 -16.08 -17.41
N ASP A 90 -11.11 -17.33 -17.86
CA ASP A 90 -9.97 -18.19 -17.52
C ASP A 90 -8.63 -17.66 -18.05
N MET A 91 -8.64 -16.93 -19.16
CA MET A 91 -7.43 -16.32 -19.71
C MET A 91 -6.90 -15.22 -18.78
N LEU A 92 -7.80 -14.35 -18.30
CA LEU A 92 -7.45 -13.31 -17.32
C LEU A 92 -7.07 -13.92 -15.96
N ARG A 93 -7.74 -15.00 -15.53
CA ARG A 93 -7.37 -15.75 -14.32
C ARG A 93 -5.95 -16.30 -14.41
N GLY A 94 -5.64 -17.01 -15.50
CA GLY A 94 -4.29 -17.52 -15.74
C GLY A 94 -3.25 -16.41 -15.94
N LYS A 95 -3.66 -15.21 -16.37
CA LYS A 95 -2.77 -14.04 -16.41
C LYS A 95 -2.49 -13.54 -15.00
N TYR A 96 -3.51 -13.38 -14.17
CA TYR A 96 -3.41 -12.97 -12.77
C TYR A 96 -2.49 -13.90 -11.97
N GLU A 97 -2.65 -15.22 -12.08
CA GLU A 97 -1.80 -16.20 -11.39
C GLU A 97 -0.32 -16.08 -11.78
N ARG A 98 -0.03 -15.68 -13.03
CA ARG A 98 1.34 -15.51 -13.52
C ARG A 98 2.00 -14.20 -13.10
N VAL A 99 1.24 -13.10 -13.03
CA VAL A 99 1.79 -11.75 -12.80
C VAL A 99 1.57 -11.24 -11.38
N GLY A 100 0.62 -11.81 -10.64
CA GLY A 100 0.22 -11.39 -9.30
C GLY A 100 -0.61 -10.10 -9.27
N ALA A 101 -1.17 -9.78 -8.10
CA ALA A 101 -2.09 -8.66 -7.90
C ALA A 101 -1.49 -7.29 -8.24
N ALA A 102 -0.21 -7.07 -7.91
CA ALA A 102 0.46 -5.78 -8.14
C ALA A 102 0.49 -5.40 -9.63
N GLU A 103 0.66 -6.39 -10.51
CA GLU A 103 0.81 -6.18 -11.94
C GLU A 103 -0.42 -6.59 -12.75
N PHE A 104 -1.44 -7.16 -12.13
CA PHE A 104 -2.64 -7.57 -12.84
C PHE A 104 -3.46 -6.38 -13.35
N ALA A 105 -3.48 -5.27 -12.61
CA ALA A 105 -4.31 -4.11 -12.91
C ALA A 105 -4.10 -3.54 -14.34
N ARG A 106 -2.88 -3.63 -14.89
CA ARG A 106 -2.54 -3.20 -16.26
C ARG A 106 -3.09 -4.11 -17.36
N PHE A 107 -3.54 -5.32 -17.01
CA PHE A 107 -4.10 -6.30 -17.94
C PHE A 107 -5.63 -6.35 -17.89
N ILE A 108 -6.29 -5.53 -17.06
CA ILE A 108 -7.74 -5.42 -17.04
C ILE A 108 -8.21 -4.79 -18.38
N PRO A 109 -9.06 -5.47 -19.17
CA PRO A 109 -9.54 -4.96 -20.45
C PRO A 109 -10.30 -3.65 -20.33
N ASP A 110 -10.36 -2.88 -21.42
CA ASP A 110 -11.13 -1.63 -21.49
C ASP A 110 -12.65 -1.86 -21.41
N THR A 111 -13.11 -3.11 -21.62
CA THR A 111 -14.51 -3.52 -21.43
C THR A 111 -14.94 -3.56 -19.96
N LEU A 112 -13.98 -3.52 -19.02
CA LEU A 112 -14.21 -3.50 -17.57
C LEU A 112 -13.79 -2.15 -16.95
N PRO A 113 -14.43 -1.04 -17.33
CA PRO A 113 -14.00 0.31 -16.94
C PRO A 113 -14.10 0.57 -15.43
N GLN A 114 -15.11 0.03 -14.74
CA GLN A 114 -15.27 0.27 -13.31
C GLN A 114 -14.17 -0.42 -12.50
N LEU A 115 -13.80 -1.65 -12.85
CA LEU A 115 -12.69 -2.37 -12.24
C LEU A 115 -11.35 -1.67 -12.50
N ARG A 116 -11.14 -1.12 -13.70
CA ARG A 116 -9.94 -0.30 -13.99
C ARG A 116 -9.86 0.94 -13.12
N ILE A 117 -10.96 1.67 -12.98
CA ILE A 117 -11.02 2.87 -12.14
C ILE A 117 -10.74 2.51 -10.68
N GLN A 118 -11.34 1.43 -10.17
CA GLN A 118 -11.09 0.96 -8.80
C GLN A 118 -9.63 0.57 -8.59
N ALA A 119 -9.05 -0.20 -9.50
CA ALA A 119 -7.66 -0.60 -9.43
C ALA A 119 -6.71 0.59 -9.47
N ALA A 120 -6.95 1.56 -10.36
CA ALA A 120 -6.16 2.79 -10.47
C ALA A 120 -6.25 3.65 -9.20
N GLN A 121 -7.46 3.84 -8.65
CA GLN A 121 -7.65 4.58 -7.40
C GLN A 121 -6.86 3.93 -6.27
N MET A 122 -6.89 2.59 -6.17
CA MET A 122 -6.22 1.87 -5.10
C MET A 122 -4.70 1.88 -5.22
N LEU A 123 -4.16 1.65 -6.41
CA LEU A 123 -2.72 1.71 -6.67
C LEU A 123 -2.16 3.13 -6.46
N SER A 124 -2.96 4.16 -6.76
CA SER A 124 -2.55 5.56 -6.54
C SER A 124 -2.36 5.90 -5.07
N MET A 125 -3.13 5.29 -4.16
CA MET A 125 -2.95 5.50 -2.71
C MET A 125 -1.55 5.05 -2.26
N PHE A 126 -1.11 3.87 -2.71
CA PHE A 126 0.22 3.34 -2.36
C PHE A 126 1.37 4.09 -3.07
N GLY A 127 1.14 4.59 -4.28
CA GLY A 127 2.12 5.41 -4.99
C GLY A 127 2.43 6.72 -4.25
N SER A 128 1.41 7.38 -3.71
CA SER A 128 1.59 8.64 -2.99
C SER A 128 2.34 8.51 -1.66
N THR A 129 2.16 7.40 -0.92
CA THR A 129 2.92 7.12 0.30
C THR A 129 4.38 6.84 0.01
N TYR A 130 4.69 6.00 -1.00
CA TYR A 130 6.07 5.75 -1.39
C TYR A 130 6.78 7.03 -1.85
N LEU A 131 6.10 7.85 -2.66
CA LEU A 131 6.63 9.15 -3.08
C LEU A 131 6.85 10.07 -1.88
N CYS A 132 5.95 10.11 -0.91
CA CYS A 132 6.11 10.89 0.32
C CYS A 132 7.32 10.41 1.15
N GLU A 133 7.47 9.11 1.37
CA GLU A 133 8.59 8.53 2.13
C GLU A 133 9.93 8.77 1.43
N LYS A 134 9.97 8.57 0.11
CA LYS A 134 11.13 8.88 -0.72
C LYS A 134 11.49 10.36 -0.63
N MET A 135 10.48 11.22 -0.69
CA MET A 135 10.66 12.67 -0.58
C MET A 135 11.20 13.08 0.80
N CYS A 136 10.64 12.56 1.89
CA CYS A 136 11.14 12.80 3.24
C CYS A 136 12.58 12.30 3.42
N SER A 137 12.92 11.17 2.81
CA SER A 137 14.28 10.63 2.83
C SER A 137 15.26 11.53 2.06
N LEU A 138 14.86 12.01 0.88
CA LEU A 138 15.62 12.97 0.09
C LEU A 138 15.80 14.31 0.82
N MET A 139 14.78 14.80 1.51
CA MET A 139 14.89 16.00 2.35
C MET A 139 15.90 15.82 3.48
N LYS A 140 15.93 14.65 4.12
CA LYS A 140 16.95 14.33 5.14
C LYS A 140 18.37 14.32 4.57
N LEU A 141 18.55 13.81 3.35
CA LEU A 141 19.86 13.81 2.66
C LEU A 141 20.31 15.22 2.25
N ASN A 142 19.38 16.08 1.85
CA ASN A 142 19.70 17.46 1.43
C ASN A 142 19.88 18.43 2.60
N LYS A 143 19.55 18.02 3.83
CA LYS A 143 19.76 18.80 5.04
C LYS A 143 21.19 18.58 5.52
N THR A 144 22.03 19.60 5.41
CA THR A 144 23.41 19.59 5.92
C THR A 144 23.51 20.45 7.19
N GLU A 145 24.58 20.30 7.97
CA GLU A 145 24.80 21.12 9.19
C GLU A 145 24.74 22.63 8.90
N HIS A 146 25.19 23.06 7.71
CA HIS A 146 25.21 24.47 7.31
C HIS A 146 23.95 24.91 6.55
N ARG A 147 23.01 23.99 6.30
CA ARG A 147 21.79 24.25 5.53
C ARG A 147 20.59 23.57 6.20
N SER A 148 20.23 24.10 7.37
CA SER A 148 19.12 23.61 8.18
C SER A 148 17.77 24.28 7.84
N HIS A 149 17.80 25.43 7.15
CA HIS A 149 16.63 26.24 6.78
C HIS A 149 16.40 26.20 5.26
N PHE A 150 15.27 25.64 4.84
CA PHE A 150 14.82 25.67 3.45
C PHE A 150 13.73 26.72 3.30
N THR A 151 13.90 27.67 2.38
CA THR A 151 12.78 28.50 1.91
C THR A 151 11.88 27.64 1.01
N ASP A 152 10.56 27.86 1.05
CA ASP A 152 9.57 27.09 0.27
C ASP A 152 9.94 26.92 -1.22
N LYS A 153 10.49 27.96 -1.85
CA LYS A 153 10.94 27.93 -3.26
C LYS A 153 12.11 26.95 -3.51
N HIS A 154 13.04 26.87 -2.58
CA HIS A 154 14.16 25.93 -2.67
C HIS A 154 13.71 24.50 -2.42
N LEU A 155 12.75 24.32 -1.51
CA LEU A 155 12.15 23.03 -1.26
C LEU A 155 11.47 22.52 -2.53
N ASP A 156 10.51 23.27 -3.08
CA ASP A 156 9.81 22.91 -4.34
C ASP A 156 10.77 22.52 -5.47
N SER A 157 11.82 23.32 -5.68
CA SER A 157 12.83 23.02 -6.73
C SER A 157 13.55 21.69 -6.50
N ILE A 158 13.95 21.39 -5.26
CA ILE A 158 14.64 20.15 -4.91
C ILE A 158 13.70 18.95 -5.00
N LEU A 159 12.45 19.09 -4.57
CA LEU A 159 11.44 18.03 -4.68
C LEU A 159 11.16 17.69 -6.15
N ARG A 160 11.03 18.70 -7.02
CA ARG A 160 10.81 18.53 -8.47
C ARG A 160 11.97 17.81 -9.15
N ILE A 161 13.22 18.26 -8.92
CA ILE A 161 14.41 17.65 -9.53
C ILE A 161 14.57 16.19 -9.07
N SER A 162 14.42 15.94 -7.77
CA SER A 162 14.66 14.60 -7.20
C SER A 162 13.56 13.59 -7.59
N SER A 163 12.31 14.06 -7.75
CA SER A 163 11.22 13.19 -8.23
C SER A 163 11.40 12.82 -9.69
N ALA A 164 11.83 13.77 -10.53
CA ALA A 164 12.08 13.57 -11.95
C ALA A 164 13.25 12.62 -12.23
N GLN A 165 14.32 12.66 -11.40
CA GLN A 165 15.47 11.76 -11.54
C GLN A 165 15.13 10.28 -11.28
N SER A 166 14.03 10.00 -10.60
CA SER A 166 13.60 8.62 -10.33
C SER A 166 12.71 7.99 -11.40
N LEU A 167 12.26 8.77 -12.37
CA LEU A 167 11.58 8.28 -13.56
C LEU A 167 12.66 7.84 -14.55
N THR A 168 13.10 6.59 -14.44
CA THR A 168 13.73 5.92 -15.58
C THR A 168 12.64 5.73 -16.63
N LEU A 169 12.62 6.63 -17.61
CA LEU A 169 11.79 6.44 -18.80
C LEU A 169 12.20 5.09 -19.40
N ASN A 170 11.26 4.16 -19.52
CA ASN A 170 11.49 2.91 -20.23
C ASN A 170 11.50 3.20 -21.74
N ILE A 171 12.59 3.83 -22.19
CA ILE A 171 12.77 4.27 -23.57
C ILE A 171 12.69 3.06 -24.50
N ASP A 172 13.19 1.90 -24.07
CA ASP A 172 13.17 0.67 -24.86
C ASP A 172 11.75 0.20 -25.16
N GLU A 173 10.85 0.20 -24.16
CA GLU A 173 9.44 -0.14 -24.37
C GLU A 173 8.73 0.88 -25.26
N LEU A 174 9.04 2.17 -25.10
CA LEU A 174 8.50 3.25 -25.94
C LEU A 174 8.93 3.08 -27.41
N VAL A 175 10.21 2.77 -27.63
CA VAL A 175 10.79 2.52 -28.96
C VAL A 175 10.19 1.26 -29.59
N GLN A 176 9.95 0.20 -28.81
CA GLN A 176 9.32 -1.03 -29.29
C GLN A 176 7.88 -0.78 -29.75
N LYS A 177 7.07 -0.06 -28.95
CA LYS A 177 5.69 0.30 -29.32
C LYS A 177 5.63 1.21 -30.55
N MET A 178 6.56 2.15 -30.70
CA MET A 178 6.65 3.03 -31.88
C MET A 178 7.03 2.26 -33.15
N ARG A 179 7.92 1.26 -33.06
CA ARG A 179 8.29 0.41 -34.21
C ARG A 179 7.13 -0.45 -34.71
N HIS A 180 6.25 -0.94 -33.83
CA HIS A 180 5.08 -1.73 -34.24
C HIS A 180 4.01 -0.89 -34.98
N HIS A 181 3.90 0.41 -34.68
CA HIS A 181 2.96 1.30 -35.38
C HIS A 181 3.46 1.69 -36.78
N GLN A 182 4.77 1.94 -36.95
CA GLN A 182 5.34 2.31 -38.26
C GLN A 182 5.30 1.19 -39.31
N VAL A 183 5.27 -0.07 -38.89
CA VAL A 183 5.20 -1.21 -39.83
C VAL A 183 3.75 -1.46 -40.31
N SER A 184 2.74 -1.00 -39.58
CA SER A 184 1.33 -1.22 -39.97
C SER A 184 0.82 -0.24 -41.03
N ASP A 185 1.41 0.96 -41.11
CA ASP A 185 1.00 2.01 -42.09
C ASP A 185 1.70 1.89 -43.46
N SER A 186 2.52 0.85 -43.69
CA SER A 186 3.30 0.69 -44.93
C SER A 186 2.85 -0.47 -45.84
N VAL A 187 1.70 -1.09 -45.56
CA VAL A 187 1.14 -2.16 -46.43
C VAL A 187 -0.32 -1.86 -46.80
N SER A 188 -0.52 -0.80 -47.56
CA SER A 188 -1.70 -0.64 -48.44
C SER A 188 -1.35 0.36 -49.52
N ASP A 189 -0.63 -0.09 -50.54
CA ASP A 189 -0.75 0.42 -51.90
C ASP A 189 -0.28 -0.66 -52.87
N LYS A 190 -1.25 -1.33 -53.48
CA LYS A 190 -1.16 -2.04 -54.76
C LYS A 190 -2.43 -1.76 -55.54
#